data_AF-A0ABD3G795-F1
#
_entry.id   AF-A0ABD3G795-F1
#
_cell.length_a   1.000
_cell.length_b   1.000
_cell.length_c   1.000
_cell.angle_alpha   90.00
_cell.angle_beta   90.00
_cell.angle_gamma   90.00
#
_symmetry.space_group_name_H-M   'P 1'
#
loop_
_entity.id
_entity.type
_entity.pdbx_description
1 polymer ?
#
loop_
_entity_poly.entity_id
_entity_poly.type
_entity_poly.pdbx_seq_one_letter_code
_entity_poly.pdbx_strand_id
1 'polypeptide(L)'
;MFPGSVEENQSIGNRRKVEVFVKVIDEQSKGRVFSRLTEGSTKTDDPLVMKTFVYVEDPETFCFCLRWKHEDNNERWRSFFDMTPTVD
;
A
#
# COMPACT_ATOMS: atom_id res chain seq x y z
N MET A 1 -2.96 -8.29 6.80
CA MET A 1 -2.90 -6.87 7.21
C MET A 1 -3.94 -6.13 6.39
N PHE A 2 -4.92 -5.48 7.02
CA PHE A 2 -5.93 -4.72 6.26
C PHE A 2 -5.30 -3.43 5.72
N PRO A 3 -5.49 -3.08 4.45
CA PRO A 3 -4.97 -1.85 3.90
C PRO A 3 -5.86 -0.70 4.38
N GLY A 4 -5.30 0.22 5.19
CA GLY A 4 -6.06 1.35 5.75
C GLY A 4 -6.43 1.14 7.20
N SER A 5 -5.61 1.65 8.12
CA SER A 5 -6.04 1.92 9.51
C SER A 5 -6.24 3.42 9.65
N VAL A 6 -7.39 3.83 10.18
CA VAL A 6 -7.76 5.24 10.34
C VAL A 6 -7.45 5.65 11.78
N GLU A 7 -6.69 6.72 11.98
CA GLU A 7 -6.55 7.30 13.32
C GLU A 7 -7.87 7.95 13.75
N GLU A 8 -8.30 7.70 14.99
CA GLU A 8 -9.58 8.18 15.52
C GLU A 8 -9.67 9.70 15.62
N ASN A 9 -8.54 10.38 15.80
CA ASN A 9 -8.48 11.83 15.96
C ASN A 9 -8.34 12.55 14.60
N GLN A 10 -9.09 13.63 14.42
CA GLN A 10 -8.87 14.55 13.29
C GLN A 10 -7.44 15.11 13.38
N SER A 11 -6.69 14.97 12.30
CA SER A 11 -5.26 15.27 12.33
C SER A 11 -4.95 16.64 11.74
N ILE A 12 -5.59 17.01 10.62
CA ILE A 12 -5.38 18.30 9.93
C ILE A 12 -6.72 18.79 9.37
N GLY A 13 -7.32 19.81 10.00
CA GLY A 13 -8.64 20.31 9.60
C GLY A 13 -9.71 19.22 9.68
N ASN A 14 -10.45 19.01 8.59
CA ASN A 14 -11.45 17.95 8.48
C ASN A 14 -10.87 16.59 8.04
N ARG A 15 -9.54 16.48 7.86
CA ARG A 15 -8.89 15.26 7.36
C ARG A 15 -8.44 14.35 8.48
N ARG A 16 -8.63 13.05 8.27
CA ARG A 16 -8.13 11.99 9.15
C ARG A 16 -6.94 11.30 8.51
N LYS A 17 -5.98 10.92 9.35
CA LYS A 17 -4.81 10.15 8.93
C LYS A 17 -5.22 8.71 8.67
N VAL A 18 -4.83 8.19 7.51
CA VAL A 18 -5.02 6.79 7.13
C VAL A 18 -3.67 6.18 6.84
N GLU A 19 -3.30 5.15 7.60
CA GLU A 19 -2.09 4.38 7.38
C GLU A 19 -2.26 3.45 6.17
N VAL A 20 -1.28 3.48 5.26
CA VAL A 20 -1.29 2.66 4.04
C VAL A 20 0.03 1.90 3.91
N PHE A 21 -0.04 0.77 3.21
CA PHE A 21 1.12 -0.07 2.92
C PHE A 21 1.41 -0.04 1.43
N VAL A 22 2.68 0.23 1.10
CA VAL A 22 3.18 0.23 -0.26
C VAL A 22 4.03 -1.02 -0.43
N LYS A 23 3.54 -1.95 -1.25
CA LYS A 23 4.24 -3.19 -1.60
C LYS A 23 4.82 -3.10 -3.00
N VAL A 24 6.08 -3.49 -3.15
CA VAL A 24 6.78 -3.57 -4.43
C VAL A 24 6.87 -5.04 -4.84
N ILE A 25 6.77 -5.31 -6.14
CA ILE A 25 6.78 -6.68 -6.67
C ILE A 25 8.20 -7.24 -6.72
N ASP A 26 9.16 -6.41 -7.11
CA ASP A 26 10.52 -6.82 -7.41
C ASP A 26 11.54 -5.96 -6.65
N GLU A 27 12.62 -6.61 -6.22
CA GLU A 27 13.66 -6.01 -5.41
C GLU A 27 14.47 -4.96 -6.18
N GLN A 28 14.61 -5.10 -7.51
CA GLN A 28 15.27 -4.07 -8.33
C GLN A 28 14.46 -2.77 -8.36
N SER A 29 13.13 -2.88 -8.24
CA SER A 29 12.22 -1.74 -8.25
C SER A 29 12.12 -1.03 -6.91
N LYS A 30 12.43 -1.74 -5.81
CA LYS A 30 12.33 -1.27 -4.43
C LYS A 30 13.02 0.07 -4.22
N GLY A 31 14.28 0.21 -4.64
CA GLY A 31 15.06 1.43 -4.44
C GLY A 31 14.42 2.66 -5.08
N ARG A 32 13.83 2.52 -6.27
CA ARG A 32 13.17 3.60 -7.00
C ARG A 32 11.82 4.01 -6.41
N VAL A 33 11.07 3.04 -5.88
CA VAL A 33 9.76 3.31 -5.26
C VAL A 33 9.95 3.89 -3.87
N PHE A 34 10.78 3.26 -3.03
CA PHE A 34 10.93 3.63 -1.62
C PHE A 34 11.71 4.92 -1.41
N SER A 35 12.64 5.28 -2.30
CA SER A 35 13.31 6.59 -2.24
C SER A 35 12.35 7.78 -2.44
N ARG A 36 11.16 7.54 -2.99
CA ARG A 36 10.11 8.56 -3.17
C ARG A 36 9.13 8.61 -2.01
N LEU A 37 9.14 7.60 -1.13
CA LEU A 37 8.38 7.66 0.10
C LEU A 37 9.14 8.59 1.05
N THR A 38 8.57 9.77 1.27
CA THR A 38 9.17 10.86 2.04
C THR A 38 9.02 10.63 3.55
N GLU A 39 9.29 11.68 4.32
CA GLU A 39 9.13 11.78 5.76
C GLU A 39 7.77 11.22 6.22
N GLY A 40 7.79 10.44 7.30
CA GLY A 40 6.60 9.77 7.84
C GLY A 40 6.40 8.32 7.38
N SER A 41 7.23 7.81 6.47
CA SER A 41 7.24 6.40 6.10
C SER A 41 8.16 5.55 6.97
N THR A 42 7.77 4.30 7.25
CA THR A 42 8.54 3.34 8.05
C THR A 42 8.69 2.02 7.32
N LYS A 43 9.83 1.35 7.56
CA LYS A 43 10.05 -0.01 7.05
C LYS A 43 9.20 -1.00 7.85
N THR A 44 8.77 -2.07 7.19
CA THR A 44 8.15 -3.22 7.86
C THR A 44 9.16 -4.38 7.92
N ASP A 45 8.77 -5.49 8.55
CA ASP A 45 9.58 -6.70 8.58
C ASP A 45 9.72 -7.34 7.18
N ASP A 46 8.80 -7.04 6.26
CA ASP A 46 8.90 -7.41 4.85
C ASP A 46 9.75 -6.36 4.09
N PRO A 47 10.90 -6.73 3.51
CA PRO A 47 11.81 -5.80 2.84
C PRO A 47 11.22 -5.18 1.56
N LEU A 48 10.11 -5.72 1.05
CA LEU A 48 9.36 -5.22 -0.10
C LEU A 48 8.10 -4.45 0.29
N VAL A 49 7.89 -4.19 1.58
CA VAL A 49 6.75 -3.42 2.09
C VAL A 49 7.21 -2.26 2.98
N MET A 50 6.72 -1.06 2.68
CA MET A 50 6.82 0.10 3.55
C MET A 50 5.45 0.56 4.00
N LYS A 51 5.38 1.05 5.23
CA LYS A 51 4.22 1.71 5.82
C LYS A 51 4.36 3.23 5.65
N THR A 52 3.28 3.91 5.35
CA THR A 52 3.20 5.38 5.29
C THR A 52 1.78 5.80 5.65
N PHE A 53 1.42 7.07 5.44
CA PHE A 53 0.07 7.57 5.66
C PHE A 53 -0.33 8.65 4.66
N VAL A 54 -1.63 8.86 4.57
CA VAL A 54 -2.26 9.98 3.83
C VAL A 54 -3.30 10.65 4.71
N TYR A 55 -3.62 11.91 4.43
CA TYR A 55 -4.72 12.61 5.07
C TYR A 55 -5.88 12.72 4.09
N VAL A 56 -7.05 12.22 4.46
CA VAL A 56 -8.25 12.21 3.59
C VAL A 56 -9.46 12.72 4.35
N GLU A 57 -10.38 13.36 3.62
CA GLU A 57 -11.61 13.94 4.18
C GLU A 57 -12.67 12.86 4.45
N ASP A 58 -12.74 11.86 3.58
CA ASP A 58 -13.62 10.70 3.72
C ASP A 58 -12.78 9.40 3.82
N PRO A 59 -12.33 9.03 5.03
CA PRO A 59 -11.53 7.83 5.21
C PRO A 59 -12.33 6.54 5.05
N GLU A 60 -13.65 6.56 5.24
CA GLU A 60 -14.48 5.36 5.10
C GLU A 60 -14.55 4.93 3.64
N THR A 61 -14.91 5.85 2.75
CA THR A 61 -14.91 5.60 1.30
C THR A 61 -13.49 5.29 0.81
N PHE A 62 -12.49 6.02 1.28
CA PHE A 62 -11.09 5.75 0.91
C PHE A 62 -10.66 4.32 1.28
N CYS A 63 -10.91 3.89 2.52
CA CYS A 63 -10.58 2.54 2.98
C CYS A 63 -11.38 1.45 2.24
N PHE A 64 -12.65 1.72 1.92
CA PHE A 64 -13.46 0.82 1.08
C PHE A 64 -12.83 0.63 -0.31
N CYS A 65 -12.49 1.73 -1.00
CA CYS A 65 -11.84 1.69 -2.30
C CYS A 65 -10.46 1.03 -2.23
N LEU A 66 -9.68 1.31 -1.17
CA LEU A 66 -8.36 0.73 -0.97
C LEU A 66 -8.42 -0.78 -0.79
N ARG A 67 -9.44 -1.29 -0.07
CA ARG A 67 -9.70 -2.73 0.07
C ARG A 67 -10.04 -3.37 -1.27
N TRP A 68 -10.96 -2.78 -2.05
CA TRP A 68 -11.26 -3.27 -3.40
C TRP A 68 -10.02 -3.31 -4.27
N LYS A 69 -9.21 -2.25 -4.25
CA LYS A 69 -8.00 -2.17 -5.06
C LYS A 69 -6.93 -3.18 -4.64
N HIS A 70 -6.83 -3.47 -3.34
CA HIS A 70 -5.95 -4.52 -2.82
C HIS A 70 -6.33 -5.89 -3.36
N GLU A 71 -7.62 -6.24 -3.40
CA GLU A 71 -8.06 -7.52 -3.96
C GLU A 71 -7.80 -7.61 -5.48
N ASP A 72 -8.11 -6.56 -6.25
CA ASP A 72 -7.80 -6.48 -7.70
C ASP A 72 -6.29 -6.62 -7.95
N ASN A 73 -5.45 -5.96 -7.14
CA ASN A 73 -4.00 -6.10 -7.25
C ASN A 73 -3.51 -7.52 -6.90
N ASN A 74 -4.10 -8.16 -5.89
CA ASN A 74 -3.75 -9.54 -5.52
C ASN A 74 -4.11 -10.53 -6.63
N GLU A 75 -5.26 -10.36 -7.28
CA GLU A 75 -5.66 -11.19 -8.41
C GLU A 75 -4.70 -11.01 -9.60
N ARG A 76 -4.36 -9.76 -9.95
CA ARG A 76 -3.37 -9.45 -10.99
C ARG A 76 -1.99 -10.02 -10.65
N TRP A 77 -1.58 -9.97 -9.39
CA TRP A 77 -0.32 -10.56 -8.94
C TRP A 77 -0.30 -12.07 -9.15
N ARG A 78 -1.36 -12.79 -8.74
CA ARG A 78 -1.46 -14.23 -8.98
C ARG A 78 -1.36 -14.54 -10.46
N SER A 79 -2.14 -13.85 -11.29
CA SER A 79 -2.10 -14.04 -12.75
C SER A 79 -0.72 -13.77 -13.37
N PHE A 80 0.03 -12.78 -12.88
CA PHE A 80 1.39 -12.50 -13.37
C PHE A 80 2.36 -13.64 -13.05
N PHE A 81 2.31 -14.18 -11.83
CA PHE A 81 3.17 -15.29 -11.42
C PHE A 81 2.75 -16.62 -12.06
N ASP A 82 1.45 -16.85 -12.26
CA ASP A 82 0.95 -18.06 -12.93
C ASP A 82 1.30 -18.08 -14.43
N MET A 83 1.63 -16.93 -15.04
CA MET A 83 2.05 -16.80 -16.43
C MET A 83 3.54 -17.12 -16.67
N THR A 84 4.35 -17.45 -15.65
CA THR A 84 5.75 -17.86 -15.92
C THR A 84 5.75 -19.13 -16.79
N PRO A 85 6.35 -19.09 -17.99
CA PRO A 85 6.23 -20.18 -18.96
C PRO A 85 7.03 -21.40 -18.52
N THR A 86 6.52 -22.57 -18.88
CA THR A 86 7.25 -23.85 -18.91
C THR A 86 8.62 -23.60 -19.52
N VAL A 87 9.67 -23.77 -18.72
CA VAL A 87 11.04 -23.79 -19.20
C VAL A 87 11.20 -25.15 -19.90
N ASP A 88 11.39 -25.15 -21.22
CA ASP A 88 11.95 -26.30 -21.97
C ASP A 88 13.43 -26.49 -21.62
#